data_AF-A0A831W3X4-F1
#
_entry.id   AF-A0A831W3X4-F1
#
_cell.length_a   1.000
_cell.length_b   1.000
_cell.length_c   1.000
_cell.angle_alpha   90.00
_cell.angle_beta   90.00
_cell.angle_gamma   90.00
#
_symmetry.space_group_name_H-M   'P 1'
#
loop_
_entity.id
_entity.type
_entity.pdbx_description
1 polymer ?
#
loop_
_entity_poly.entity_id
_entity_poly.type
_entity_poly.pdbx_seq_one_letter_code
_entity_poly.pdbx_strand_id
1 'polypeptide(L)' 'MRKITRKVGESIVLDGDRRITILRIEGHRAWFGVSGPEGEGRRGERRDAPRPPLIAGAFLADDG' A
#
# COMPACT_ATOMS: atom_id res chain seq x y z
N MET A 1 9.38 -24.30 -6.01
CA MET A 1 8.74 -22.99 -6.23
C MET A 1 7.24 -23.18 -6.18
N ARG A 2 6.51 -22.46 -5.31
CA ARG A 2 5.05 -22.57 -5.18
C ARG A 2 4.40 -21.32 -5.75
N LYS A 3 3.44 -21.49 -6.66
CA LYS A 3 2.67 -20.39 -7.24
C LYS A 3 1.40 -20.17 -6.43
N ILE A 4 1.10 -18.92 -6.13
CA ILE A 4 -0.14 -18.51 -5.49
C ILE A 4 -0.73 -17.34 -6.28
N THR A 5 -2.06 -17.28 -6.34
CA THR A 5 -2.79 -16.21 -7.00
C THR A 5 -3.59 -15.43 -5.97
N ARG A 6 -3.65 -14.12 -6.15
CA ARG A 6 -4.39 -13.19 -5.29
C ARG A 6 -5.08 -12.15 -6.13
N LYS A 7 -6.30 -11.77 -5.75
CA LYS A 7 -7.05 -10.67 -6.35
C LYS A 7 -6.63 -9.34 -5.72
N VAL A 8 -6.97 -8.23 -6.39
CA VAL A 8 -6.91 -6.89 -5.78
C VAL A 8 -7.73 -6.88 -4.48
N GLY A 9 -7.17 -6.30 -3.42
CA GLY A 9 -7.71 -6.30 -2.07
C GLY A 9 -7.31 -7.52 -1.23
N GLU A 10 -6.82 -8.60 -1.83
CA GLU A 10 -6.37 -9.78 -1.08
C GLU A 10 -4.95 -9.61 -0.53
N SER A 11 -4.68 -10.33 0.56
CA SER A 11 -3.41 -10.30 1.26
C SER A 11 -2.73 -11.68 1.32
N ILE A 12 -1.40 -11.66 1.41
CA ILE A 12 -0.55 -12.81 1.71
C ILE A 12 0.15 -12.51 3.02
N VAL A 13 0.13 -13.45 3.96
CA VAL A 13 0.96 -13.39 5.17
C VAL A 13 2.22 -14.22 4.93
N LEU A 14 3.37 -13.59 5.10
CA LEU A 14 4.70 -14.18 5.06
C LEU A 14 5.27 -14.20 6.46
N ASP A 15 5.98 -15.27 6.80
CA ASP A 15 6.73 -15.42 8.07
C ASP A 15 5.89 -15.22 9.37
N GLY A 16 4.56 -15.17 9.25
CA GLY A 16 3.61 -15.01 10.35
C GLY A 16 3.26 -13.56 10.72
N ASP A 17 4.06 -12.58 10.31
CA ASP A 17 3.97 -11.19 10.77
C ASP A 17 4.04 -10.13 9.66
N ARG A 18 4.49 -10.51 8.45
CA ARG A 18 4.56 -9.63 7.28
C ARG A 18 3.35 -9.87 6.40
N ARG A 19 2.64 -8.80 6.03
CA ARG A 19 1.48 -8.85 5.14
C ARG A 19 1.77 -8.07 3.86
N ILE A 20 1.54 -8.73 2.72
CA ILE A 20 1.57 -8.12 1.39
C ILE A 20 0.14 -8.06 0.86
N THR A 21 -0.34 -6.87 0.52
CA THR A 21 -1.69 -6.63 -0.02
C THR A 21 -1.61 -6.17 -1.47
N ILE A 22 -2.43 -6.74 -2.36
CA ILE A 22 -2.54 -6.24 -3.74
C ILE A 22 -3.43 -5.00 -3.74
N LEU A 23 -2.87 -3.81 -3.93
CA LEU A 23 -3.63 -2.55 -3.85
C LEU A 23 -4.26 -2.19 -5.19
N ARG A 24 -3.52 -2.38 -6.29
CA ARG A 24 -3.96 -2.00 -7.63
C ARG A 24 -3.23 -2.83 -8.67
N ILE A 25 -3.88 -3.07 -9.80
CA ILE A 25 -3.27 -3.60 -11.02
C ILE A 25 -3.64 -2.67 -12.17
N GLU A 26 -2.66 -2.26 -12.98
CA GLU A 26 -2.84 -1.49 -14.22
C GLU A 26 -2.03 -2.16 -15.32
N GLY A 27 -2.71 -2.80 -16.27
CA GLY A 27 -2.07 -3.60 -17.31
C GLY A 27 -1.18 -4.69 -16.69
N HIS A 28 0.13 -4.58 -16.91
CA HIS A 28 1.15 -5.51 -16.40
C HIS A 28 1.86 -5.04 -15.13
N ARG A 29 1.42 -3.91 -14.54
CA ARG A 29 1.99 -3.35 -13.31
C ARG A 29 1.06 -3.62 -12.13
N ALA A 30 1.64 -3.95 -10.98
CA ALA A 30 0.92 -4.18 -9.74
C ALA A 30 1.54 -3.34 -8.61
N TRP A 31 0.68 -2.75 -7.78
CA TRP A 31 1.06 -2.00 -6.60
C TRP A 31 0.76 -2.83 -5.36
N PHE A 32 1.75 -2.88 -4.46
CA PHE A 32 1.67 -3.69 -3.26
C PHE A 32 1.77 -2.79 -2.02
N GLY A 33 0.88 -3.04 -1.06
CA GLY A 33 1.03 -2.55 0.30
C GLY A 33 1.79 -3.59 1.09
N VAL A 34 2.83 -3.18 1.82
CA VAL A 34 3.59 -4.06 2.70
C VAL A 34 3.49 -3.50 4.12
N SER A 35 3.08 -4.34 5.06
CA SER A 35 2.96 -4.01 6.48
C SER A 35 3.54 -5.13 7.32
N GLY A 36 4.17 -4.80 8.44
CA GLY A 36 4.76 -5.76 9.37
C GLY A 36 5.42 -5.01 10.53
N PRO A 37 5.97 -5.72 11.54
CA PRO A 37 6.65 -5.10 12.66
C PRO A 37 7.74 -4.14 12.17
N GLU A 38 7.81 -2.96 12.81
CA GLU A 38 8.67 -1.87 12.35
C GLU A 38 10.14 -2.30 12.32
N GLY A 39 10.74 -2.29 11.13
CA GLY A 39 12.13 -2.70 10.91
C GLY A 39 12.50 -2.92 9.45
N GLU A 40 11.54 -3.28 8.59
CA GLU A 40 11.80 -3.50 7.15
C GLU A 40 10.77 -2.80 6.23
N GLY A 41 10.31 -1.62 6.66
CA GLY A 41 9.60 -0.71 5.77
C GLY A 41 10.56 -0.12 4.75
N ARG A 42 10.96 -0.87 3.71
CA ARG A 42 11.53 -0.26 2.50
C ARG A 42 10.42 0.55 1.83
N ARG A 43 10.28 1.78 2.30
CA ARG A 43 9.65 2.90 1.60
C ARG A 43 10.13 2.82 0.16
N GLY A 44 9.24 2.41 -0.75
CA GLY A 44 9.49 2.48 -2.18
C GLY A 44 10.06 3.86 -2.49
N GLU A 45 11.20 3.84 -3.17
CA GLU A 45 11.96 5.01 -3.59
C GLU A 45 10.98 6.00 -4.25
N ARG A 46 10.59 7.04 -3.50
CA ARG A 46 9.85 8.18 -4.03
C ARG A 46 10.84 8.96 -4.89
N ARG A 47 11.01 8.57 -6.14
CA ARG A 47 11.44 9.52 -7.17
C ARG A 47 10.25 10.39 -7.54
N ASP A 48 10.33 11.63 -7.06
CA ASP A 48 9.80 12.85 -7.65
C ASP A 48 8.42 12.78 -8.31
N ALA A 49 7.37 12.84 -7.47
CA ALA A 49 6.15 13.52 -7.87
C ALA A 49 6.01 14.74 -6.95
N PRO A 50 5.80 15.96 -7.49
CA PRO A 50 5.58 17.14 -6.67
C PRO A 50 4.37 16.88 -5.78
N ARG A 51 4.58 16.83 -4.46
CA ARG A 51 3.47 16.75 -3.51
C ARG A 51 2.77 18.11 -3.50
N PRO A 52 1.45 18.20 -3.77
CA PRO A 52 0.71 19.38 -3.33
C PRO A 52 0.79 19.46 -1.80
N PRO A 53 0.80 20.68 -1.22
CA PRO A 53 0.89 20.84 0.23
C PRO A 53 -0.31 20.14 0.89
N LEU A 54 -0.01 19.31 1.88
CA LEU A 54 -1.02 18.75 2.77
C LEU A 54 -1.54 19.90 3.63
N ILE A 55 -2.76 20.36 3.37
CA ILE A 55 -3.47 21.21 4.32
C ILE A 55 -3.77 20.33 5.54
N ALA A 56 -3.06 20.58 6.63
CA ALA A 56 -3.40 20.05 7.94
C ALA A 56 -4.69 20.74 8.39
N GLY A 57 -5.76 19.96 8.54
CA GLY A 57 -7.02 20.44 9.11
C GLY A 57 -8.06 20.86 8.08
N ALA A 58 -8.85 19.91 7.61
CA ALA A 58 -10.23 20.14 7.16
C ALA A 58 -11.05 18.85 7.38
N PHE A 59 -11.20 18.48 8.65
CA PHE A 59 -12.34 17.67 9.10
C PHE A 59 -13.37 18.62 9.68
N LEU A 60 -14.01 19.42 8.84
CA LEU A 60 -15.23 20.21 9.07
C LEU A 60 -15.68 20.60 7.66
N ALA A 61 -16.91 20.47 7.18
CA ALA A 61 -18.18 19.94 7.67
C ALA A 61 -19.03 19.73 6.41
N ASP A 62 -19.87 18.70 6.35
CA ASP A 62 -20.96 18.52 5.36
C ASP A 62 -21.74 17.27 5.80
N ASP A 63 -23.04 17.22 6.00
CA ASP A 63 -24.10 18.22 5.98
C ASP A 63 -25.29 17.57 6.73
N GLY A 64 -25.98 18.37 7.53
CA GLY A 64 -27.29 18.07 8.09
C GLY A 64 -28.24 19.19 7.73
#